data_AF-A0A2V8VBK4-F1
#
_entry.id   AF-A0A2V8VBK4-F1
#
_cell.length_a   1.000
_cell.length_b   1.000
_cell.length_c   1.000
_cell.angle_alpha   90.00
_cell.angle_beta   90.00
_cell.angle_gamma   90.00
#
_symmetry.space_group_name_H-M   'P 1'
#
loop_
_entity.id
_entity.type
_entity.pdbx_description
1 polymer ?
#
loop_
_entity_poly.entity_id
_entity_poly.type
_entity_poly.pdbx_seq_one_letter_code
_entity_poly.pdbx_strand_id
1 'polypeptide(L)'
;MATIQTAADWQKQWFEIADATYLNTAAHAAIPRVALHAVQTSIEANKSPHHMDDVVFFEAPSRIRASLSKMIGAKPEEIALTTGASTGAA
;
A
#
# COMPACT_ATOMS: atom_id res chain seq x y z
N MET A 1 -2.81 -34.43 2.41
CA MET A 1 -1.65 -33.75 3.00
C MET A 1 -1.72 -32.29 2.63
N ALA A 2 -1.87 -31.39 3.62
CA ALA A 2 -1.85 -29.96 3.37
C ALA A 2 -0.40 -29.52 3.11
N THR A 3 -0.13 -28.95 1.95
CA THR A 3 1.16 -28.36 1.61
C THR A 3 1.37 -27.16 2.52
N ILE A 4 2.27 -27.26 3.50
CA ILE A 4 2.73 -26.10 4.25
C ILE A 4 3.56 -25.29 3.28
N GLN A 5 2.97 -24.25 2.72
CA GLN A 5 3.72 -23.23 2.00
C GLN A 5 4.71 -22.65 3.01
N THR A 6 6.02 -22.88 2.81
CA THR A 6 7.06 -22.21 3.58
C THR A 6 6.71 -20.74 3.56
N ALA A 7 6.41 -20.18 4.75
CA ALA A 7 6.23 -18.75 4.89
C ALA A 7 7.44 -18.14 4.20
N ALA A 8 7.21 -17.38 3.11
CA ALA A 8 8.27 -16.65 2.45
C ALA A 8 9.06 -15.86 3.50
N ASP A 9 10.25 -15.36 3.17
CA ASP A 9 10.99 -14.43 4.04
C ASP A 9 10.28 -13.07 4.15
N TRP A 10 8.98 -13.07 4.46
CA TRP A 10 8.09 -11.93 4.55
C TRP A 10 8.62 -10.97 5.60
N GLN A 11 9.16 -11.45 6.72
CA GLN A 11 9.76 -10.63 7.77
C GLN A 11 10.83 -9.67 7.23
N LYS A 12 11.63 -10.08 6.23
CA LYS A 12 12.67 -9.23 5.62
C LYS A 12 12.09 -8.02 4.87
N GLN A 13 10.80 -8.06 4.51
CA GLN A 13 10.08 -6.94 3.90
C GLN A 13 9.70 -5.85 4.92
N TRP A 14 9.79 -6.12 6.23
CA TRP A 14 9.53 -5.15 7.29
C TRP A 14 10.83 -4.70 7.97
N PHE A 15 10.74 -3.61 8.73
CA PHE A 15 11.80 -3.18 9.64
C PHE A 15 11.74 -3.99 10.93
N GLU A 16 12.89 -4.19 11.57
CA GLU A 16 12.92 -4.81 12.89
C GLU A 16 12.28 -3.88 13.92
N ILE A 17 11.39 -4.44 14.75
CA ILE A 17 10.81 -3.78 15.90
C ILE A 17 11.64 -4.22 17.10
N ALA A 18 12.79 -3.56 17.26
CA ALA A 18 13.91 -4.09 18.05
C ALA A 18 13.62 -4.23 19.56
N ASP A 19 12.88 -3.29 20.14
CA ASP A 19 12.68 -3.15 21.59
C ASP A 19 11.27 -3.52 22.06
N ALA A 20 10.40 -4.00 21.15
CA ALA A 20 9.01 -4.30 21.47
C ALA A 20 8.44 -5.45 20.62
N THR A 21 7.48 -6.17 21.20
CA THR A 21 6.58 -7.05 20.43
C THR A 21 5.35 -6.26 20.02
N TYR A 22 5.21 -5.97 18.73
CA TYR A 22 4.09 -5.17 18.22
C TYR A 22 2.85 -6.03 17.96
N LEU A 23 1.81 -5.84 18.78
CA LEU A 23 0.56 -6.62 18.74
C LEU A 23 -0.67 -5.79 18.31
N ASN A 24 -0.48 -4.55 17.85
CA ASN A 24 -1.57 -3.62 17.50
C ASN A 24 -1.87 -3.56 15.99
N THR A 25 -1.58 -4.63 15.24
CA THR A 25 -1.72 -4.66 13.77
C THR A 25 -3.17 -4.53 13.29
N ALA A 26 -4.15 -4.88 14.14
CA ALA A 26 -5.57 -4.70 13.84
C ALA A 26 -5.98 -3.22 13.78
N ALA A 27 -5.33 -2.35 14.57
CA ALA A 27 -5.57 -0.91 14.52
C ALA A 27 -4.67 -0.21 13.49
N HIS A 28 -3.39 -0.58 13.43
CA HIS A 28 -2.43 -0.03 12.47
C HIS A 28 -1.33 -1.07 12.18
N ALA A 29 -1.24 -1.54 10.93
CA ALA A 29 -0.18 -2.47 10.56
C ALA A 29 1.20 -1.79 10.45
N ALA A 30 2.27 -2.47 10.86
CA ALA A 30 3.62 -1.98 10.59
C ALA A 30 3.84 -1.80 9.07
N ILE A 31 4.45 -0.68 8.68
CA ILE A 31 4.66 -0.36 7.26
C ILE A 31 5.82 -1.21 6.70
N PRO A 32 5.63 -1.93 5.58
CA PRO A 32 6.72 -2.64 4.91
C PRO A 32 7.64 -1.67 4.16
N ARG A 33 8.90 -2.07 3.96
CA ARG A 33 9.95 -1.30 3.29
C ARG A 33 9.54 -0.77 1.91
N VAL A 34 8.84 -1.60 1.12
CA VAL A 34 8.35 -1.22 -0.22
C VAL A 34 7.33 -0.08 -0.16
N ALA A 35 6.46 -0.07 0.85
CA ALA A 35 5.47 0.99 1.02
C ALA A 35 6.13 2.29 1.50
N LEU A 36 7.10 2.20 2.43
CA LEU A 36 7.87 3.37 2.86
C LEU A 36 8.63 4.03 1.68
N HIS A 37 9.27 3.21 0.83
CA HIS A 37 9.97 3.72 -0.35
C HIS A 37 9.01 4.45 -1.30
N ALA A 38 7.82 3.87 -1.57
CA ALA A 38 6.81 4.52 -2.40
C ALA A 38 6.33 5.87 -1.82
N VAL A 39 6.15 5.95 -0.50
CA VAL A 39 5.82 7.22 0.19
C VAL A 39 6.94 8.24 0.02
N GLN A 40 8.20 7.84 0.23
CA GLN A 40 9.35 8.73 0.05
C GLN A 40 9.43 9.26 -1.39
N THR A 41 9.28 8.40 -2.40
CA THR A 41 9.22 8.82 -3.81
C THR A 41 8.10 9.84 -4.06
N SER A 42 6.91 9.61 -3.49
CA SER A 42 5.78 10.52 -3.62
C SER A 42 6.06 11.88 -2.96
N ILE A 43 6.67 11.90 -1.78
CA ILE A 43 7.06 13.14 -1.09
C ILE A 43 8.06 13.93 -1.93
N GLU A 44 9.08 13.28 -2.48
CA GLU A 44 10.08 13.94 -3.33
C GLU A 44 9.44 14.54 -4.59
N ALA A 45 8.54 13.81 -5.25
CA ALA A 45 7.81 14.32 -6.41
C ALA A 45 6.99 15.58 -6.04
N ASN A 46 6.37 15.59 -4.85
CA ASN A 46 5.55 16.72 -4.39
C ASN A 46 6.35 17.97 -3.99
N LYS A 47 7.70 17.91 -3.87
CA LYS A 47 8.52 19.10 -3.57
C LYS A 47 8.46 20.17 -4.68
N SER A 48 8.33 19.72 -5.93
CA SER A 48 8.32 20.57 -7.12
C SER A 48 7.18 20.16 -8.04
N PRO A 49 5.91 20.43 -7.67
CA PRO A 49 4.76 19.90 -8.39
C PRO A 49 4.66 20.38 -9.85
N HIS A 50 5.25 21.53 -10.18
CA HIS A 50 5.35 22.07 -11.53
C HIS A 50 6.35 21.32 -12.44
N HIS A 51 7.15 20.40 -11.87
CA HIS A 51 8.07 19.52 -12.59
C HIS A 51 7.64 18.05 -12.51
N MET A 52 6.50 17.74 -11.89
CA MET A 52 6.00 16.38 -11.81
C MET A 52 5.48 15.94 -13.18
N ASP A 53 5.94 14.79 -13.66
CA ASP A 53 5.39 14.17 -14.87
C ASP A 53 3.91 13.84 -14.64
N ASP A 54 3.04 14.16 -15.62
CA ASP A 54 1.62 13.82 -15.60
C ASP A 54 1.39 12.33 -15.30
N VAL A 55 2.29 11.47 -15.80
CA VAL A 55 2.30 10.03 -15.53
C VAL A 55 2.32 9.75 -14.02
N VAL A 56 3.12 10.49 -13.26
CA VAL A 56 3.28 10.27 -11.81
C VAL A 56 2.02 10.67 -11.04
N PHE A 57 1.37 11.76 -11.44
CA PHE A 57 0.19 12.26 -10.74
C PHE A 57 -1.10 11.51 -11.14
N PHE A 58 -1.34 11.31 -12.45
CA PHE A 58 -2.59 10.77 -12.96
C PHE A 58 -2.63 9.24 -13.03
N GLU A 59 -1.49 8.56 -13.24
CA GLU A 59 -1.52 7.10 -13.34
C GLU A 59 -1.53 6.38 -11.98
N ALA A 60 -1.05 7.03 -10.91
CA ALA A 60 -0.99 6.41 -9.60
C ALA A 60 -2.38 5.93 -9.12
N PRO A 61 -3.46 6.76 -9.18
CA PRO A 61 -4.82 6.29 -8.90
C PRO A 61 -5.26 5.11 -9.77
N SER A 62 -4.95 5.15 -11.07
CA SER A 62 -5.31 4.09 -12.03
C SER A 62 -4.63 2.75 -11.70
N ARG A 63 -3.34 2.79 -11.35
CA ARG A 63 -2.56 1.61 -10.94
C ARG A 63 -3.04 1.03 -9.61
N ILE A 64 -3.43 1.89 -8.66
CA ILE A 64 -3.99 1.46 -7.37
C ILE A 64 -5.33 0.74 -7.60
N ARG A 65 -6.25 1.32 -8.37
CA ARG A 65 -7.54 0.68 -8.71
C ARG A 65 -7.33 -0.68 -9.37
N ALA A 66 -6.45 -0.77 -10.36
CA ALA A 66 -6.16 -2.03 -11.06
C ALA A 66 -5.53 -3.10 -10.14
N SER A 67 -4.76 -2.71 -9.13
CA SER A 67 -4.17 -3.65 -8.17
C SER A 67 -5.22 -4.14 -7.16
N LEU A 68 -6.04 -3.23 -6.63
CA LEU A 68 -7.12 -3.57 -5.70
C LEU A 68 -8.20 -4.44 -6.36
N SER A 69 -8.55 -4.15 -7.61
CA SER A 69 -9.57 -4.91 -8.35
C SER A 69 -9.17 -6.39 -8.49
N LYS A 70 -7.89 -6.67 -8.77
CA LYS A 70 -7.35 -8.04 -8.80
C LYS A 70 -7.42 -8.74 -7.45
N MET A 71 -7.20 -8.00 -6.36
CA MET A 71 -7.20 -8.54 -5.00
C MET A 71 -8.58 -9.03 -4.56
N ILE A 72 -9.64 -8.34 -4.97
CA ILE A 72 -11.03 -8.64 -4.55
C ILE A 72 -11.91 -9.23 -5.65
N GLY A 73 -11.39 -9.42 -6.86
CA GLY A 73 -12.14 -9.95 -8.00
C GLY A 73 -13.14 -8.98 -8.64
N ALA A 74 -12.89 -7.67 -8.56
CA ALA A 74 -13.74 -6.61 -9.13
C ALA A 74 -13.14 -6.03 -10.42
N LYS A 75 -13.87 -5.12 -11.07
CA LYS A 75 -13.34 -4.30 -12.16
C LYS A 75 -12.70 -3.01 -11.62
N PRO A 76 -11.65 -2.45 -12.25
CA PRO A 76 -11.02 -1.22 -11.78
C PRO A 76 -11.99 -0.03 -11.64
N GLU A 77 -12.96 0.08 -12.55
CA GLU A 77 -14.00 1.11 -12.57
C GLU A 77 -15.02 1.01 -11.43
N GLU A 78 -15.08 -0.14 -10.74
CA GLU A 78 -15.93 -0.36 -9.57
C GLU A 78 -15.23 0.06 -8.26
N ILE A 79 -13.96 0.50 -8.32
CA ILE A 79 -13.15 0.86 -7.15
C ILE A 79 -13.11 2.38 -6.95
N ALA A 80 -13.76 2.84 -5.88
CA ALA A 80 -13.55 4.18 -5.34
C ALA A 80 -12.30 4.20 -4.43
N LEU A 81 -11.43 5.19 -4.62
CA LEU A 81 -10.30 5.44 -3.71
C LEU A 81 -10.73 6.49 -2.68
N THR A 82 -10.68 6.14 -1.40
CA THR A 82 -11.05 7.00 -0.28
C THR A 82 -9.91 7.10 0.72
N THR A 83 -10.07 7.91 1.76
CA THR A 83 -9.09 8.05 2.85
C THR A 83 -9.20 6.97 3.93
N GLY A 84 -10.21 6.09 3.85
CA GLY A 84 -10.40 5.01 4.81
C GLY A 84 -11.79 4.39 4.77
N ALA A 85 -12.00 3.36 5.59
CA ALA A 85 -13.23 2.59 5.64
C ALA A 85 -14.45 3.45 6.00
N SER A 86 -14.34 4.32 7.01
CA SER A 86 -15.47 5.17 7.45
C SER A 86 -15.95 6.12 6.35
N THR A 87 -15.03 6.72 5.58
CA THR A 87 -15.38 7.57 4.43
C THR A 87 -16.02 6.78 3.30
N GLY A 88 -15.67 5.51 3.12
CA GLY A 88 -16.29 4.65 2.12
C GLY A 88 -17.69 4.13 2.51
N ALA A 89 -18.04 4.17 3.79
CA ALA A 89 -19.34 3.74 4.30
C ALA A 89 -20.35 4.88 4.49
N ALA A 90 -19.87 6.13 4.56
CA ALA A 90 -20.68 7.34 4.66
C ALA A 90 -21.31 7.68 3.29
#